data_AF-A0A5N5HFG1-F1
#
_entry.id   AF-A0A5N5HFG1-F1
#
_cell.length_a   1.000
_cell.length_b   1.000
_cell.length_c   1.000
_cell.angle_alpha   90.00
_cell.angle_beta   90.00
_cell.angle_gamma   90.00
#
_symmetry.space_group_name_H-M   'P 1'
#
loop_
_entity.id
_entity.type
_entity.pdbx_description
1 polymer ?
#
loop_
_entity_poly.entity_id
_entity_poly.type
_entity_poly.pdbx_seq_one_letter_code
_entity_poly.pdbx_strand_id
1 'polypeptide(L)'
;MSLFKIPCRVIGRLEKLLKGFLWEGVEEGKKNHLVKWEVVIKSKEEGGLGVGNLRKRNEALLAKWLWRFPKESNSFWHKVIRSKYRLQDNGWDANPSLRVSSRSPWKDISSGLQSFLECCKFELGNRKRVRFWKDDWLEGGPLKEPYPRLFLLSRMHNQSISSFVDSSVHSLSWNFDFRRNLNEMEIEEAARLLHKVENVRLFTCKSYSYFLSNNGTVQHFPPFSQIWKSKAPLKVKVLVWLVATGKVNTCDQVQRRRLFICISPHWCSLCKFEESVNHIFLHCSYSIQFTNFEDLGKGRKAKALWGYLVLALFWNIWLERNRRVFEDYNGVG
;
A
#
# COMPACT_ATOMS: atom_id res chain seq x y z
N MET A 1 -0.45 -14.60 -15.98
CA MET A 1 -1.60 -13.83 -15.45
C MET A 1 -1.58 -12.33 -15.78
N SER A 2 -0.58 -11.79 -16.50
CA SER A 2 -0.53 -10.34 -16.81
C SER A 2 -1.13 -9.92 -18.16
N LEU A 3 -1.53 -10.87 -19.01
CA LEU A 3 -2.04 -10.61 -20.36
C LEU A 3 -3.56 -10.66 -20.48
N PHE A 4 -4.23 -11.34 -19.55
CA PHE A 4 -5.67 -11.57 -19.61
C PHE A 4 -6.36 -10.79 -18.50
N LYS A 5 -7.48 -10.16 -18.87
CA LYS A 5 -8.40 -9.56 -17.90
C LYS A 5 -9.11 -10.67 -17.14
N ILE A 6 -8.97 -10.69 -15.83
CA ILE A 6 -9.56 -11.74 -15.00
C ILE A 6 -11.08 -11.50 -14.95
N PRO A 7 -11.93 -12.50 -15.28
CA PRO A 7 -13.37 -12.35 -15.17
C PRO A 7 -13.82 -12.06 -13.73
N CYS A 8 -14.82 -11.19 -13.57
CA CYS A 8 -15.36 -10.81 -12.25
C CYS A 8 -15.75 -12.03 -11.39
N ARG A 9 -16.29 -13.09 -11.99
CA ARG A 9 -16.65 -14.33 -11.29
C ARG A 9 -15.44 -15.04 -10.67
N VAL A 10 -14.31 -15.06 -11.39
CA VAL A 10 -13.06 -15.66 -10.90
C VAL A 10 -12.49 -14.82 -9.76
N ILE A 11 -12.50 -13.49 -9.90
CA ILE A 11 -12.11 -12.59 -8.80
C ILE A 11 -12.98 -12.85 -7.57
N GLY A 12 -14.30 -12.91 -7.73
CA GLY A 12 -15.22 -13.18 -6.61
C GLY A 12 -14.95 -14.53 -5.94
N ARG A 13 -14.65 -15.58 -6.71
CA ARG A 13 -14.27 -16.89 -6.16
C ARG A 13 -12.97 -16.84 -5.37
N LEU A 14 -11.95 -16.15 -5.90
CA LEU A 14 -10.67 -15.97 -5.20
C LEU A 14 -10.83 -15.15 -3.92
N GLU A 15 -11.58 -14.05 -3.97
CA GLU A 15 -11.87 -13.25 -2.78
C GLU A 15 -12.65 -14.04 -1.73
N LYS A 16 -13.58 -14.90 -2.13
CA LYS A 16 -14.27 -15.81 -1.20
C LYS A 16 -13.29 -16.75 -0.49
N LEU A 17 -12.37 -17.37 -1.22
CA LEU A 17 -11.34 -18.25 -0.64
C LEU A 17 -10.41 -17.48 0.30
N LEU A 18 -9.99 -16.27 -0.07
CA LEU A 18 -9.14 -15.42 0.77
C LEU A 18 -9.86 -14.97 2.05
N LYS A 19 -11.16 -14.63 1.95
CA LYS A 19 -11.99 -14.29 3.11
C LYS A 19 -12.14 -15.48 4.05
N GLY A 20 -12.45 -16.66 3.52
CA GLY A 20 -12.56 -17.89 4.31
C GLY A 20 -11.24 -18.22 5.00
N PHE A 21 -10.12 -18.19 4.27
CA PHE A 21 -8.80 -18.40 4.86
C PHE A 21 -8.49 -17.42 6.01
N LEU A 22 -8.85 -16.13 5.84
CA LEU A 22 -8.56 -15.11 6.84
C LEU A 22 -9.44 -15.23 8.11
N TRP A 23 -10.72 -15.56 7.96
CA TRP A 23 -11.69 -15.46 9.06
C TRP A 23 -12.21 -16.80 9.58
N GLU A 24 -12.34 -17.81 8.73
CA GLU A 24 -12.99 -19.08 9.08
C GLU A 24 -11.97 -20.08 9.68
N GLY A 25 -10.68 -19.98 9.31
CA GLY A 25 -9.64 -20.87 9.82
C GLY A 25 -9.83 -22.31 9.34
N VAL A 26 -9.28 -23.28 10.08
CA VAL A 26 -9.33 -24.72 9.73
C VAL A 26 -10.58 -25.41 10.30
N GLU A 27 -11.15 -24.88 11.38
CA GLU A 27 -12.32 -25.45 12.04
C GLU A 27 -13.62 -25.13 11.29
N GLU A 28 -14.52 -26.11 11.23
CA GLU A 28 -15.81 -25.98 10.57
C GLU A 28 -16.73 -25.00 11.33
N GLY A 29 -17.27 -24.02 10.60
CA GLY A 29 -18.25 -23.07 11.13
C GLY A 29 -18.13 -21.69 10.49
N LYS A 30 -19.27 -21.04 10.22
CA LYS A 30 -19.28 -19.65 9.74
C LYS A 30 -18.78 -18.72 10.86
N LYS A 31 -17.54 -18.24 10.74
CA LYS A 31 -16.99 -17.23 11.67
C LYS A 31 -17.36 -15.83 11.21
N ASN A 32 -17.59 -14.93 12.17
CA ASN A 32 -17.91 -13.54 11.86
C ASN A 32 -16.69 -12.83 11.26
N HIS A 33 -16.87 -12.16 10.13
CA HIS A 33 -15.85 -11.28 9.58
C HIS A 33 -15.71 -10.04 10.49
N LEU A 34 -14.57 -9.89 11.16
CA LEU A 34 -14.36 -8.79 12.12
C LEU A 34 -14.27 -7.44 11.43
N VAL A 35 -13.64 -7.42 10.25
CA VAL A 35 -13.34 -6.21 9.48
C VAL A 35 -13.91 -6.35 8.07
N LYS A 36 -14.51 -5.27 7.56
CA LYS A 36 -14.98 -5.18 6.18
C LYS A 36 -13.84 -5.47 5.20
N TRP A 37 -14.12 -6.23 4.15
CA TRP A 37 -13.10 -6.67 3.19
C TRP A 37 -12.40 -5.50 2.50
N GLU A 38 -13.14 -4.42 2.26
CA GLU A 38 -12.67 -3.18 1.65
C GLU A 38 -11.58 -2.50 2.47
N VAL A 39 -11.55 -2.72 3.78
CA VAL A 39 -10.48 -2.24 4.67
C VAL A 39 -9.31 -3.23 4.66
N VAL A 40 -9.59 -4.53 4.71
CA VAL A 40 -8.56 -5.59 4.69
C VAL A 40 -7.64 -5.48 3.47
N ILE A 41 -8.21 -5.19 2.29
CA ILE A 41 -7.46 -5.08 1.03
C ILE A 41 -6.62 -3.81 0.90
N LYS A 42 -6.81 -2.79 1.76
CA LYS A 42 -5.97 -1.58 1.76
C LYS A 42 -4.53 -1.91 2.14
N SER A 43 -3.61 -0.99 1.82
CA SER A 43 -2.23 -1.13 2.28
C SER A 43 -2.16 -1.06 3.80
N LYS A 44 -1.07 -1.57 4.38
CA LYS A 44 -0.86 -1.48 5.84
C LYS A 44 -0.71 -0.03 6.31
N GLU A 45 -0.13 0.82 5.46
CA GLU A 45 0.03 2.27 5.69
C GLU A 45 -1.31 3.00 5.78
N GLU A 46 -2.36 2.42 5.18
CA GLU A 46 -3.73 2.94 5.18
C GLU A 46 -4.65 2.21 6.17
N GLY A 47 -4.07 1.38 7.04
CA GLY A 47 -4.82 0.64 8.06
C GLY A 47 -5.46 -0.65 7.56
N GLY A 48 -5.07 -1.18 6.40
CA GLY A 48 -5.42 -2.52 5.93
C GLY A 48 -4.39 -3.60 6.28
N LEU A 49 -4.58 -4.81 5.74
CA LEU A 49 -3.63 -5.93 5.89
C LEU A 49 -2.64 -6.03 4.73
N GLY A 50 -2.82 -5.25 3.67
CA GLY A 50 -1.97 -5.29 2.47
C GLY A 50 -2.31 -6.44 1.51
N VAL A 51 -3.46 -7.09 1.67
CA VAL A 51 -3.91 -8.16 0.76
C VAL A 51 -4.03 -7.66 -0.67
N GLY A 52 -4.45 -6.40 -0.85
CA GLY A 52 -4.55 -5.71 -2.13
C GLY A 52 -5.76 -6.10 -2.96
N ASN A 53 -6.30 -5.13 -3.70
CA ASN A 53 -7.44 -5.36 -4.58
C ASN A 53 -7.02 -6.14 -5.84
N LEU A 54 -7.58 -7.33 -6.03
CA LEU A 54 -7.23 -8.22 -7.15
C LEU A 54 -7.58 -7.62 -8.52
N ARG A 55 -8.68 -6.88 -8.62
CA ARG A 55 -9.08 -6.18 -9.85
C ARG A 55 -8.07 -5.11 -10.21
N LYS A 56 -7.75 -4.21 -9.26
CA LYS A 56 -6.79 -3.12 -9.47
C LYS A 56 -5.38 -3.64 -9.79
N ARG A 57 -4.98 -4.76 -9.18
CA ARG A 57 -3.73 -5.45 -9.52
C ARG A 57 -3.73 -6.02 -10.94
N ASN A 58 -4.83 -6.65 -11.36
CA ASN A 58 -4.94 -7.17 -12.73
C ASN A 58 -4.92 -6.03 -13.75
N GLU A 59 -5.66 -4.95 -13.51
CA GLU A 59 -5.61 -3.73 -14.33
C GLU A 59 -4.20 -3.16 -14.43
N ALA A 60 -3.46 -3.10 -13.32
CA ALA A 60 -2.06 -2.66 -13.34
C ALA A 60 -1.10 -3.60 -14.08
N LEU A 61 -1.37 -4.90 -14.05
CA LEU A 61 -0.61 -5.88 -14.83
C LEU A 61 -0.92 -5.78 -16.33
N LEU A 62 -2.14 -5.45 -16.72
CA LEU A 62 -2.52 -5.17 -18.11
C LEU A 62 -1.87 -3.86 -18.58
N ALA A 63 -1.94 -2.81 -17.76
CA ALA A 63 -1.31 -1.51 -18.04
C ALA A 63 0.22 -1.60 -18.24
N LYS A 64 0.88 -2.61 -17.68
CA LYS A 64 2.29 -2.91 -17.98
C LYS A 64 2.55 -3.08 -19.48
N TRP A 65 1.61 -3.68 -20.22
CA TRP A 65 1.76 -3.89 -21.65
C TRP A 65 1.57 -2.61 -22.45
N LEU A 66 0.67 -1.73 -22.01
CA LEU A 66 0.57 -0.36 -22.54
C LEU A 66 1.87 0.41 -22.35
N TRP A 67 2.49 0.29 -21.17
CA TRP A 67 3.81 0.87 -20.91
C TRP A 67 4.93 0.29 -21.78
N ARG A 68 4.91 -1.03 -22.03
CA ARG A 68 5.93 -1.70 -22.86
C ARG A 68 5.76 -1.43 -24.35
N PHE A 69 4.55 -1.16 -24.81
CA PHE A 69 4.22 -1.02 -26.23
C PHE A 69 5.10 -0.01 -26.97
N PRO A 70 5.22 1.26 -26.54
CA PRO A 70 6.13 2.22 -27.17
C PRO A 70 7.61 1.89 -26.96
N LYS A 71 7.96 1.28 -25.81
CA LYS A 71 9.36 1.00 -25.44
C LYS A 71 9.98 -0.14 -26.25
N GLU A 72 9.16 -1.10 -26.69
CA GLU A 72 9.60 -2.31 -27.36
C GLU A 72 9.14 -2.35 -28.83
N SER A 73 9.15 -1.21 -29.49
CA SER A 73 8.71 -1.04 -30.89
C SER A 73 9.38 -2.00 -31.88
N ASN A 74 10.64 -2.40 -31.62
CA ASN A 74 11.39 -3.32 -32.48
C ASN A 74 11.11 -4.81 -32.23
N SER A 75 10.36 -5.15 -31.17
CA SER A 75 10.09 -6.54 -30.80
C SER A 75 9.09 -7.22 -31.74
N PHE A 76 9.20 -8.55 -31.88
CA PHE A 76 8.27 -9.32 -32.74
C PHE A 76 6.81 -9.19 -32.28
N TRP A 77 6.56 -9.22 -30.96
CA TRP A 77 5.21 -9.09 -30.42
C TRP A 77 4.60 -7.72 -30.75
N HIS A 78 5.39 -6.64 -30.69
CA HIS A 78 4.93 -5.31 -31.07
C HIS A 78 4.53 -5.28 -32.56
N LYS A 79 5.36 -5.84 -33.45
CA LYS A 79 5.07 -5.93 -34.89
C LYS A 79 3.79 -6.72 -35.17
N VAL A 80 3.59 -7.86 -34.49
CA VAL A 80 2.38 -8.70 -34.61
C VAL A 80 1.14 -7.94 -34.16
N ILE A 81 1.20 -7.27 -33.01
CA ILE A 81 0.08 -6.48 -32.49
C ILE A 81 -0.24 -5.31 -33.44
N ARG A 82 0.77 -4.55 -33.87
CA ARG A 82 0.59 -3.44 -34.82
C ARG A 82 -0.06 -3.90 -36.12
N SER A 83 0.43 -4.99 -36.72
CA SER A 83 -0.13 -5.56 -37.94
C SER A 83 -1.57 -6.06 -37.75
N LYS A 84 -1.83 -6.82 -36.68
CA LYS A 84 -3.16 -7.42 -36.40
C LYS A 84 -4.25 -6.39 -36.10
N TYR A 85 -3.92 -5.33 -35.35
CA TYR A 85 -4.88 -4.30 -34.94
C TYR A 85 -4.84 -3.03 -35.81
N ARG A 86 -3.98 -3.01 -36.84
CA ARG A 86 -3.76 -1.86 -37.74
C ARG A 86 -3.54 -0.56 -36.97
N LEU A 87 -2.62 -0.60 -36.01
CA LEU A 87 -2.29 0.55 -35.15
C LEU A 87 -1.51 1.61 -35.93
N GLN A 88 -1.67 2.88 -35.53
CA GLN A 88 -1.01 4.03 -36.15
C GLN A 88 0.52 3.93 -36.07
N ASP A 89 1.19 4.56 -37.03
CA ASP A 89 2.66 4.51 -37.19
C ASP A 89 3.42 5.38 -36.19
N ASN A 90 2.71 6.14 -35.34
CA ASN A 90 3.29 7.02 -34.32
C ASN A 90 4.01 6.28 -33.18
N GLY A 91 3.92 4.94 -33.13
CA GLY A 91 4.70 4.09 -32.23
C GLY A 91 4.25 4.11 -30.76
N TRP A 92 3.28 4.94 -30.39
CA TRP A 92 2.80 5.07 -29.01
C TRP A 92 1.31 4.79 -28.84
N ASP A 93 0.50 4.98 -29.89
CA ASP A 93 -0.94 4.76 -29.80
C ASP A 93 -1.26 3.26 -29.83
N ALA A 94 -1.72 2.77 -28.68
CA ALA A 94 -2.13 1.38 -28.50
C ALA A 94 -3.62 1.15 -28.81
N ASN A 95 -4.38 2.18 -29.22
CA ASN A 95 -5.79 2.06 -29.58
C ASN A 95 -5.96 1.44 -30.97
N PRO A 96 -6.76 0.36 -31.09
CA PRO A 96 -7.15 -0.19 -32.38
C PRO A 96 -7.91 0.85 -33.21
N SER A 97 -7.49 1.09 -34.45
CA SER A 97 -8.18 1.99 -35.39
C SER A 97 -9.50 1.39 -35.94
N LEU A 98 -9.74 0.10 -35.71
CA LEU A 98 -10.94 -0.62 -36.12
C LEU A 98 -11.56 -1.40 -34.94
N ARG A 99 -12.90 -1.51 -34.94
CA ARG A 99 -13.62 -2.43 -34.06
C ARG A 99 -13.30 -3.87 -34.45
N VAL A 100 -12.24 -4.44 -33.89
CA VAL A 100 -11.98 -5.87 -34.02
C VAL A 100 -13.06 -6.64 -33.23
N SER A 101 -13.85 -7.47 -33.93
CA SER A 101 -15.03 -8.15 -33.36
C SER A 101 -14.65 -9.28 -32.40
N SER A 102 -13.46 -9.87 -32.56
CA SER A 102 -12.98 -10.99 -31.74
C SER A 102 -12.57 -10.56 -30.33
N ARG A 103 -12.98 -11.35 -29.33
CA ARG A 103 -12.40 -11.27 -27.97
C ARG A 103 -10.90 -11.51 -28.05
N SER A 104 -10.11 -10.55 -27.59
CA SER A 104 -8.66 -10.58 -27.70
C SER A 104 -8.00 -10.00 -26.45
N PRO A 105 -6.88 -10.58 -25.99
CA PRO A 105 -6.07 -10.00 -24.91
C PRO A 105 -5.69 -8.54 -25.15
N TRP A 106 -5.35 -8.16 -26.39
CA TRP A 106 -4.93 -6.80 -26.69
C TRP A 106 -6.08 -5.80 -26.56
N LYS A 107 -7.31 -6.21 -26.91
CA LYS A 107 -8.51 -5.37 -26.77
C LYS A 107 -8.80 -5.08 -25.30
N ASP A 108 -8.62 -6.08 -24.44
CA ASP A 108 -8.75 -5.89 -22.99
C ASP A 108 -7.66 -4.97 -22.44
N ILE A 109 -6.42 -5.10 -22.92
CA ILE A 109 -5.29 -4.23 -22.55
C ILE A 109 -5.54 -2.79 -23.01
N SER A 110 -5.88 -2.58 -24.29
CA SER A 110 -6.10 -1.26 -24.88
C SER A 110 -7.31 -0.54 -24.29
N SER A 111 -8.32 -1.27 -23.78
CA SER A 111 -9.47 -0.66 -23.10
C SER A 111 -9.09 0.16 -21.86
N GLY A 112 -7.96 -0.13 -21.23
CA GLY A 112 -7.45 0.62 -20.09
C GLY A 112 -6.56 1.80 -20.46
N LEU A 113 -6.40 2.13 -21.75
CA LEU A 113 -5.45 3.15 -22.19
C LEU A 113 -5.80 4.53 -21.66
N GLN A 114 -7.06 4.96 -21.71
CA GLN A 114 -7.45 6.29 -21.22
C GLN A 114 -7.12 6.48 -19.73
N SER A 115 -7.54 5.54 -18.88
CA SER A 115 -7.21 5.54 -17.45
C SER A 115 -5.70 5.39 -17.20
N PHE A 116 -4.98 4.74 -18.10
CA PHE A 116 -3.51 4.67 -18.02
C PHE A 116 -2.87 6.02 -18.34
N LEU A 117 -3.32 6.72 -19.40
CA LEU A 117 -2.82 8.03 -19.81
C LEU A 117 -3.07 9.10 -18.75
N GLU A 118 -4.24 9.10 -18.10
CA GLU A 118 -4.55 10.00 -16.97
C GLU A 118 -3.57 9.85 -15.79
N CYS A 119 -3.00 8.66 -15.62
CA CYS A 119 -2.02 8.38 -14.56
C CYS A 119 -0.58 8.55 -15.02
N CYS A 120 -0.36 8.38 -16.31
CA CYS A 120 0.95 8.48 -16.95
C CYS A 120 1.13 9.90 -17.42
N LYS A 121 1.62 10.75 -16.52
CA LYS A 121 2.49 11.82 -16.97
C LYS A 121 3.71 11.14 -17.59
N PHE A 122 3.73 11.00 -18.93
CA PHE A 122 4.96 10.69 -19.66
C PHE A 122 6.02 11.69 -19.16
N GLU A 123 7.27 11.35 -18.86
CA GLU A 123 8.27 10.57 -19.60
C GLU A 123 9.17 9.85 -18.54
N LEU A 124 9.85 8.72 -18.76
CA LEU A 124 10.97 8.50 -19.67
C LEU A 124 11.29 7.02 -19.82
N GLY A 125 11.85 6.70 -20.98
CA GLY A 125 12.52 5.44 -21.24
C GLY A 125 13.58 5.08 -20.18
N ASN A 126 13.97 3.81 -20.24
CA ASN A 126 14.95 3.13 -19.37
C ASN A 126 15.85 4.05 -18.51
N ARG A 127 15.54 4.20 -17.22
CA ARG A 127 16.24 5.09 -16.25
C ARG A 127 17.75 4.93 -16.12
N LYS A 128 18.30 3.81 -16.64
CA LYS A 128 19.74 3.52 -16.67
C LYS A 128 20.46 4.15 -17.87
N ARG A 129 19.73 4.62 -18.89
CA ARG A 129 20.30 5.18 -20.13
C ARG A 129 20.13 6.69 -20.25
N VAL A 130 19.16 7.29 -19.56
CA VAL A 130 18.91 8.73 -19.58
C VAL A 130 19.70 9.43 -18.48
N ARG A 131 20.57 10.36 -18.87
CA ARG A 131 21.40 11.19 -17.98
C ARG A 131 20.60 12.36 -17.44
N PHE A 132 20.54 12.48 -16.11
CA PHE A 132 19.68 13.44 -15.41
C PHE A 132 19.92 14.90 -15.82
N TRP A 133 21.15 15.31 -16.11
CA TRP A 133 21.44 16.72 -16.41
C TRP A 133 21.53 17.05 -17.90
N LYS A 134 21.86 16.05 -18.72
CA LYS A 134 22.40 16.26 -20.07
C LYS A 134 21.46 15.87 -21.19
N ASP A 135 20.51 14.99 -20.90
CA ASP A 135 19.53 14.56 -21.89
C ASP A 135 18.25 15.38 -21.73
N ASP A 136 17.50 15.55 -22.82
CA ASP A 136 16.23 16.27 -22.83
C ASP A 136 15.11 15.32 -22.41
N TRP A 137 14.59 15.52 -21.21
CA TRP A 137 13.76 14.53 -20.52
C TRP A 137 12.63 15.14 -19.69
N LEU A 138 12.56 16.47 -19.68
CA LEU A 138 11.48 17.28 -19.15
C LEU A 138 11.16 18.31 -20.24
N GLU A 139 9.88 18.59 -20.47
CA GLU A 139 9.47 19.62 -21.43
C GLU A 139 10.25 20.93 -21.19
N GLY A 140 11.07 21.32 -22.16
CA GLY A 140 11.90 22.54 -22.09
C GLY A 140 13.42 22.34 -22.17
N GLY A 141 13.93 21.19 -22.63
CA GLY A 141 15.35 20.99 -22.90
C GLY A 141 16.15 20.38 -21.74
N PRO A 142 17.45 20.08 -21.95
CA PRO A 142 18.31 19.49 -20.92
C PRO A 142 18.41 20.34 -19.66
N LEU A 143 18.22 19.74 -18.48
CA LEU A 143 18.18 20.46 -17.19
C LEU A 143 19.42 21.31 -16.86
N LYS A 144 20.59 21.02 -17.44
CA LYS A 144 21.79 21.85 -17.31
C LYS A 144 21.60 23.28 -17.84
N GLU A 145 20.65 23.50 -18.74
CA GLU A 145 20.40 24.79 -19.40
C GLU A 145 19.56 25.73 -18.52
N PRO A 146 18.38 25.32 -17.99
CA PRO A 146 17.62 26.15 -17.06
C PRO A 146 18.21 26.19 -15.64
N TYR A 147 19.07 25.25 -15.26
CA TYR A 147 19.67 25.17 -13.92
C TYR A 147 21.20 25.02 -13.94
N PRO A 148 21.96 25.96 -14.54
CA PRO A 148 23.41 25.82 -14.73
C PRO A 148 24.17 25.82 -13.40
N ARG A 149 23.70 26.58 -12.40
CA ARG A 149 24.31 26.67 -11.06
C ARG A 149 24.19 25.34 -10.32
N LEU A 150 22.99 24.77 -10.27
CA LEU A 150 22.75 23.46 -9.65
C LEU A 150 23.51 22.33 -10.36
N PHE A 151 23.60 22.40 -11.69
CA PHE A 151 24.40 21.46 -12.47
C PHE A 151 25.87 21.48 -12.05
N LEU A 152 26.49 22.66 -11.89
CA LEU A 152 27.88 22.79 -11.44
C LEU A 152 28.11 22.28 -10.02
N LEU A 153 27.10 22.42 -9.15
CA LEU A 153 27.16 21.98 -7.76
C LEU A 153 26.94 20.48 -7.59
N SER A 154 26.19 19.82 -8.46
CA SER A 154 25.96 18.37 -8.39
C SER A 154 27.27 17.61 -8.65
N ARG A 155 27.54 16.52 -7.93
CA ARG A 155 28.66 15.60 -8.24
C ARG A 155 28.31 14.59 -9.32
N MET A 156 27.03 14.50 -9.68
CA MET A 156 26.45 13.43 -10.50
C MET A 156 26.16 13.84 -11.95
N HIS A 157 27.01 14.64 -12.57
CA HIS A 157 26.77 15.25 -13.90
C HIS A 157 26.45 14.27 -15.04
N ASN A 158 27.01 13.06 -15.00
CA ASN A 158 26.86 12.03 -16.03
C ASN A 158 26.00 10.84 -15.57
N GLN A 159 25.43 10.92 -14.38
CA GLN A 159 24.70 9.81 -13.81
C GLN A 159 23.29 9.72 -14.40
N SER A 160 22.81 8.49 -14.43
CA SER A 160 21.47 8.17 -14.87
C SER A 160 20.43 8.63 -13.85
N ILE A 161 19.18 8.89 -14.27
CA ILE A 161 18.09 9.27 -13.36
C ILE A 161 17.93 8.28 -12.20
N SER A 162 18.20 6.98 -12.42
CA SER A 162 18.13 5.98 -11.34
C SER A 162 19.11 6.21 -10.18
N SER A 163 20.21 6.93 -10.41
CA SER A 163 21.20 7.24 -9.37
C SER A 163 20.75 8.40 -8.47
N PHE A 164 19.79 9.21 -8.91
CA PHE A 164 19.27 10.38 -8.17
C PHE A 164 18.06 10.06 -7.28
N VAL A 165 17.52 8.84 -7.39
CA VAL A 165 16.29 8.43 -6.69
C VAL A 165 16.61 7.28 -5.75
N ASP A 166 16.34 7.46 -4.45
CA ASP A 166 16.39 6.34 -3.51
C ASP A 166 15.20 5.41 -3.76
N SER A 167 15.49 4.14 -4.05
CA SER A 167 14.48 3.11 -4.32
C SER A 167 13.84 2.55 -3.05
N SER A 168 14.30 2.97 -1.86
CA SER A 168 13.86 2.45 -0.57
C SER A 168 12.67 3.23 0.05
N VAL A 169 12.32 4.41 -0.47
CA VAL A 169 11.31 5.30 0.12
C VAL A 169 10.09 5.45 -0.80
N HIS A 170 8.88 5.41 -0.20
CA HIS A 170 7.61 5.51 -0.93
C HIS A 170 7.30 6.94 -1.42
N SER A 171 8.09 7.93 -0.99
CA SER A 171 8.22 9.26 -1.60
C SER A 171 9.52 9.30 -2.40
N LEU A 172 9.50 9.91 -3.59
CA LEU A 172 10.71 10.13 -4.41
C LEU A 172 11.61 11.13 -3.68
N SER A 173 12.47 10.66 -2.77
CA SER A 173 13.54 11.49 -2.22
C SER A 173 14.62 11.63 -3.28
N TRP A 174 14.66 12.81 -3.90
CA TRP A 174 15.69 13.17 -4.87
C TRP A 174 16.97 13.54 -4.13
N ASN A 175 18.05 12.81 -4.42
CA ASN A 175 19.39 13.15 -3.95
C ASN A 175 20.21 13.66 -5.13
N PHE A 176 20.56 14.95 -5.12
CA PHE A 176 21.35 15.58 -6.18
C PHE A 176 22.86 15.59 -5.89
N ASP A 177 23.27 15.18 -4.68
CA ASP A 177 24.66 15.11 -4.21
C ASP A 177 25.45 16.40 -4.51
N PHE A 178 25.04 17.51 -3.89
CA PHE A 178 25.70 18.80 -4.05
C PHE A 178 27.04 18.85 -3.29
N ARG A 179 28.07 19.45 -3.90
CA ARG A 179 29.44 19.54 -3.35
C ARG A 179 29.54 20.37 -2.06
N ARG A 180 28.59 21.26 -1.82
CA ARG A 180 28.47 22.15 -0.66
C ARG A 180 27.00 22.45 -0.37
N ASN A 181 26.75 23.07 0.78
CA ASN A 181 25.44 23.63 1.10
C ASN A 181 25.04 24.73 0.09
N LEU A 182 23.75 24.79 -0.21
CA LEU A 182 23.16 25.78 -1.12
C LEU A 182 23.00 27.13 -0.41
N ASN A 183 23.21 28.23 -1.13
CA ASN A 183 22.83 29.58 -0.67
C ASN A 183 21.35 29.87 -0.94
N GLU A 184 20.83 31.00 -0.47
CA GLU A 184 19.39 31.34 -0.58
C GLU A 184 18.87 31.33 -2.02
N MET A 185 19.63 31.87 -2.98
CA MET A 185 19.24 31.85 -4.40
C MET A 185 19.26 30.44 -5.00
N GLU A 186 20.25 29.63 -4.63
CA GLU A 186 20.38 28.23 -5.07
C GLU A 186 19.29 27.33 -4.45
N ILE A 187 18.83 27.63 -3.24
CA ILE A 187 17.70 26.95 -2.59
C ILE A 187 16.42 27.20 -3.37
N GLU A 188 16.17 28.44 -3.80
CA GLU A 188 14.99 28.78 -4.60
C GLU A 188 15.02 28.12 -5.99
N GLU A 189 16.19 28.05 -6.63
CA GLU A 189 16.37 27.27 -7.86
C GLU A 189 16.15 25.77 -7.63
N ALA A 190 16.66 25.20 -6.52
CA ALA A 190 16.49 23.79 -6.19
C ALA A 190 15.02 23.46 -5.88
N ALA A 191 14.29 24.35 -5.22
CA ALA A 191 12.85 24.21 -4.99
C ALA A 191 12.05 24.19 -6.30
N ARG A 192 12.39 25.08 -7.26
CA ARG A 192 11.78 25.08 -8.60
C ARG A 192 12.09 23.81 -9.37
N LEU A 193 13.32 23.31 -9.30
CA LEU A 193 13.71 22.02 -9.89
C LEU A 193 12.94 20.86 -9.25
N LEU A 194 12.86 20.81 -7.92
CA LEU A 194 12.11 19.81 -7.18
C LEU A 194 10.64 19.82 -7.57
N HIS A 195 10.00 20.98 -7.67
CA HIS A 195 8.61 21.09 -8.10
C HIS A 195 8.37 20.55 -9.52
N LYS A 196 9.30 20.79 -10.46
CA LYS A 196 9.23 20.19 -11.82
C LYS A 196 9.37 18.67 -11.77
N VAL A 197 10.30 18.17 -10.97
CA VAL A 197 10.68 16.76 -10.94
C VAL A 197 9.74 15.92 -10.04
N GLU A 198 9.11 16.51 -9.03
CA GLU A 198 8.11 15.89 -8.15
C GLU A 198 6.83 15.51 -8.89
N ASN A 199 6.54 16.20 -9.99
CA ASN A 199 5.46 15.88 -10.91
C ASN A 199 5.74 14.63 -11.78
N VAL A 200 6.97 14.13 -11.81
CA VAL A 200 7.37 12.95 -12.60
C VAL A 200 7.00 11.68 -11.84
N ARG A 201 5.86 11.08 -12.19
CA ARG A 201 5.40 9.82 -11.58
C ARG A 201 5.91 8.63 -12.36
N LEU A 202 6.65 7.79 -11.65
CA LEU A 202 7.26 6.60 -12.22
C LEU A 202 6.27 5.42 -12.27
N PHE A 203 6.01 4.90 -13.48
CA PHE A 203 5.13 3.75 -13.65
C PHE A 203 5.76 2.46 -13.09
N THR A 204 5.06 1.86 -12.13
CA THR A 204 5.23 0.46 -11.71
C THR A 204 3.83 -0.13 -11.54
N CYS A 205 3.67 -1.44 -11.69
CA CYS A 205 2.36 -2.07 -11.43
C CYS A 205 1.87 -1.80 -10.00
N LYS A 206 2.80 -1.67 -9.04
CA LYS A 206 2.48 -1.35 -7.64
C LYS A 206 1.97 0.10 -7.51
N SER A 207 2.68 1.08 -8.07
CA SER A 207 2.28 2.49 -8.03
C SER A 207 1.00 2.77 -8.80
N TYR A 208 0.78 2.12 -9.94
CA TYR A 208 -0.46 2.26 -10.71
C TYR A 208 -1.65 1.59 -10.02
N SER A 209 -1.49 0.37 -9.48
CA SER A 209 -2.54 -0.27 -8.68
C SER A 209 -2.91 0.56 -7.44
N TYR A 210 -1.94 1.26 -6.86
CA TYR A 210 -2.14 2.17 -5.74
C TYR A 210 -2.90 3.43 -6.17
N PHE A 211 -2.53 4.02 -7.32
CA PHE A 211 -3.25 5.17 -7.87
C PHE A 211 -4.72 4.83 -8.13
N LEU A 212 -5.00 3.70 -8.78
CA LEU A 212 -6.37 3.19 -8.96
C LEU A 212 -7.10 2.97 -7.63
N SER A 213 -6.35 2.78 -6.54
CA SER A 213 -6.92 2.57 -5.20
C SER A 213 -7.45 3.86 -4.58
N ASN A 214 -6.70 4.96 -4.69
CA ASN A 214 -6.92 6.15 -3.87
C ASN A 214 -6.85 7.48 -4.64
N ASN A 215 -6.88 7.46 -5.97
CA ASN A 215 -6.70 8.64 -6.83
C ASN A 215 -5.44 9.47 -6.50
N GLY A 216 -4.42 8.83 -5.94
CA GLY A 216 -3.18 9.49 -5.50
C GLY A 216 -3.24 10.20 -4.14
N THR A 217 -4.35 10.11 -3.39
CA THR A 217 -4.43 10.61 -2.00
C THR A 217 -4.03 9.51 -1.01
N VAL A 218 -3.37 9.89 0.09
CA VAL A 218 -2.92 8.95 1.12
C VAL A 218 -3.60 9.27 2.44
N GLN A 219 -4.49 8.40 2.91
CA GLN A 219 -4.92 8.41 4.30
C GLN A 219 -3.94 7.58 5.11
N HIS A 220 -3.08 8.24 5.89
CA HIS A 220 -2.07 7.57 6.68
C HIS A 220 -2.68 7.05 8.00
N PHE A 221 -2.53 5.76 8.27
CA PHE A 221 -2.87 5.12 9.53
C PHE A 221 -1.69 5.26 10.50
N PRO A 222 -1.76 6.17 11.49
CA PRO A 222 -0.60 6.56 12.30
C PRO A 222 0.13 5.40 13.00
N PRO A 223 -0.55 4.39 13.60
CA PRO A 223 0.15 3.31 14.30
C PRO A 223 0.74 2.24 13.36
N PHE A 224 0.71 2.45 12.03
CA PHE A 224 1.27 1.54 11.03
C PHE A 224 2.70 1.11 11.35
N SER A 225 3.59 2.08 11.61
CA SER A 225 5.01 1.80 11.75
C SER A 225 5.31 0.96 13.00
N GLN A 226 4.58 1.22 14.08
CA GLN A 226 4.70 0.58 15.38
C GLN A 226 4.23 -0.87 15.31
N ILE A 227 3.09 -1.11 14.65
CA ILE A 227 2.51 -2.46 14.53
C ILE A 227 3.36 -3.31 13.57
N TRP A 228 3.56 -2.84 12.34
CA TRP A 228 4.03 -3.70 11.27
C TRP A 228 5.54 -3.82 11.18
N LYS A 229 6.31 -2.78 11.57
CA LYS A 229 7.78 -2.83 11.61
C LYS A 229 8.33 -3.48 12.89
N SER A 230 7.48 -3.78 13.87
CA SER A 230 7.92 -4.50 15.09
C SER A 230 8.42 -5.92 14.78
N LYS A 231 9.18 -6.51 15.70
CA LYS A 231 9.61 -7.92 15.62
C LYS A 231 8.56 -8.91 16.15
N ALA A 232 7.37 -8.44 16.52
CA ALA A 232 6.33 -9.29 17.09
C ALA A 232 5.80 -10.34 16.08
N PRO A 233 5.36 -11.52 16.54
CA PRO A 233 4.69 -12.51 15.70
C PRO A 233 3.47 -11.93 14.97
N LEU A 234 3.16 -12.45 13.77
CA LEU A 234 2.06 -11.92 12.95
C LEU A 234 0.71 -11.96 13.68
N LYS A 235 0.42 -13.01 14.46
CA LYS A 235 -0.80 -13.10 15.28
C LYS A 235 -0.98 -11.94 16.25
N VAL A 236 0.12 -11.48 16.87
CA VAL A 236 0.13 -10.34 17.79
C VAL A 236 -0.11 -9.05 17.02
N LYS A 237 0.57 -8.87 15.87
CA LYS A 237 0.39 -7.69 15.02
C LYS A 237 -1.04 -7.55 14.52
N VAL A 238 -1.65 -8.66 14.08
CA VAL A 238 -3.05 -8.69 13.62
C VAL A 238 -4.01 -8.37 14.77
N LEU A 239 -3.79 -8.90 15.98
CA LEU A 239 -4.58 -8.53 17.15
C LEU A 239 -4.49 -7.03 17.42
N VAL A 240 -3.28 -6.46 17.52
CA VAL A 240 -3.12 -5.03 17.80
C VAL A 240 -3.69 -4.15 16.69
N TRP A 241 -3.64 -4.60 15.43
CA TRP A 241 -4.34 -3.95 14.33
C TRP A 241 -5.87 -3.97 14.51
N LEU A 242 -6.45 -5.09 14.98
CA LEU A 242 -7.88 -5.14 15.34
C LEU A 242 -8.20 -4.21 16.52
N VAL A 243 -7.31 -4.11 17.51
CA VAL A 243 -7.47 -3.18 18.66
C VAL A 243 -7.49 -1.74 18.15
N ALA A 244 -6.50 -1.36 17.33
CA ALA A 244 -6.38 -0.02 16.78
C ALA A 244 -7.53 0.37 15.82
N THR A 245 -8.21 -0.62 15.22
CA THR A 245 -9.41 -0.39 14.41
C THR A 245 -10.72 -0.53 15.19
N GLY A 246 -10.65 -0.91 16.47
CA GLY A 246 -11.82 -1.11 17.34
C GLY A 246 -12.69 -2.30 16.93
N LYS A 247 -12.11 -3.35 16.32
CA LYS A 247 -12.84 -4.50 15.72
C LYS A 247 -12.61 -5.83 16.43
N VAL A 248 -12.00 -5.80 17.61
CA VAL A 248 -11.82 -6.98 18.47
C VAL A 248 -13.17 -7.46 19.01
N ASN A 249 -13.28 -8.74 19.37
CA ASN A 249 -14.51 -9.37 19.90
C ASN A 249 -14.78 -9.00 21.37
N THR A 250 -14.92 -7.72 21.68
CA THR A 250 -15.43 -7.25 22.98
C THR A 250 -16.95 -7.33 23.02
N CYS A 251 -17.54 -7.34 24.21
CA CYS A 251 -19.00 -7.48 24.40
C CYS A 251 -19.78 -6.46 23.55
N ASP A 252 -19.39 -5.17 23.57
CA ASP A 252 -20.02 -4.13 22.74
C ASP A 252 -19.96 -4.43 21.23
N GLN A 253 -18.82 -4.92 20.73
CA GLN A 253 -18.64 -5.24 19.31
C GLN A 253 -19.39 -6.50 18.90
N VAL A 254 -19.45 -7.51 19.77
CA VAL A 254 -20.19 -8.75 19.49
C VAL A 254 -21.69 -8.45 19.53
N GLN A 255 -22.19 -7.69 20.51
CA GLN A 255 -23.59 -7.26 20.58
C GLN A 255 -24.01 -6.48 19.33
N ARG A 256 -23.20 -5.52 18.88
CA ARG A 256 -23.46 -4.76 17.64
C ARG A 256 -23.54 -5.64 16.39
N ARG A 257 -22.80 -6.75 16.36
CA ARG A 257 -22.80 -7.69 15.21
C ARG A 257 -23.86 -8.77 15.32
N ARG A 258 -24.34 -9.05 16.53
CA ARG A 258 -25.30 -10.10 16.83
C ARG A 258 -26.42 -9.53 17.69
N LEU A 259 -27.26 -8.71 17.09
CA LEU A 259 -28.36 -8.00 17.75
C LEU A 259 -29.31 -8.95 18.52
N PHE A 260 -29.43 -10.21 18.07
CA PHE A 260 -30.30 -11.23 18.67
C PHE A 260 -29.67 -12.02 19.81
N ILE A 261 -28.36 -11.88 20.05
CA ILE A 261 -27.70 -12.51 21.20
C ILE A 261 -27.60 -11.44 22.28
N CYS A 262 -28.26 -11.63 23.42
CA CYS A 262 -28.05 -10.79 24.59
C CYS A 262 -26.78 -11.29 25.28
N ILE A 263 -25.69 -10.52 25.18
CA ILE A 263 -24.46 -10.83 25.91
C ILE A 263 -24.62 -10.27 27.31
N SER A 264 -25.46 -10.94 28.10
CA SER A 264 -25.50 -10.73 29.53
C SER A 264 -24.43 -11.62 30.16
N PRO A 265 -23.48 -11.06 30.94
CA PRO A 265 -23.39 -9.66 31.31
C PRO A 265 -22.41 -8.84 30.44
N HIS A 266 -22.71 -7.55 30.26
CA HIS A 266 -21.87 -6.58 29.52
C HIS A 266 -20.60 -6.15 30.27
N TRP A 267 -20.21 -6.86 31.34
CA TRP A 267 -19.04 -6.51 32.13
C TRP A 267 -17.75 -7.15 31.63
N CYS A 268 -16.66 -6.43 31.83
CA CYS A 268 -15.29 -6.79 31.55
C CYS A 268 -14.86 -7.87 32.53
N SER A 269 -14.43 -9.03 32.03
CA SER A 269 -14.03 -10.15 32.91
C SER A 269 -12.80 -9.91 33.76
N LEU A 270 -12.08 -8.81 33.51
CA LEU A 270 -10.90 -8.42 34.27
C LEU A 270 -11.24 -7.55 35.49
N CYS A 271 -12.17 -6.58 35.37
CA CYS A 271 -12.47 -5.61 36.44
C CYS A 271 -13.96 -5.37 36.72
N LYS A 272 -14.86 -6.08 36.04
CA LYS A 272 -16.32 -6.05 36.23
C LYS A 272 -17.03 -4.73 35.89
N PHE A 273 -16.38 -3.79 35.19
CA PHE A 273 -16.99 -2.60 34.57
C PHE A 273 -17.45 -2.85 33.13
N GLU A 274 -18.12 -1.90 32.46
CA GLU A 274 -18.58 -2.06 31.07
C GLU A 274 -17.43 -2.40 30.09
N GLU A 275 -17.61 -3.46 29.31
CA GLU A 275 -16.56 -3.94 28.39
C GLU A 275 -16.60 -3.26 27.01
N SER A 276 -15.52 -2.54 26.71
CA SER A 276 -15.22 -2.02 25.37
C SER A 276 -13.74 -2.20 25.04
N VAL A 277 -13.36 -2.03 23.76
CA VAL A 277 -11.95 -2.09 23.33
C VAL A 277 -11.11 -1.08 24.11
N ASN A 278 -11.55 0.18 24.19
CA ASN A 278 -10.83 1.22 24.94
C ASN A 278 -10.77 0.90 26.43
N HIS A 279 -11.86 0.37 26.99
CA HIS A 279 -11.85 -0.08 28.37
C HIS A 279 -10.77 -1.13 28.60
N ILE A 280 -10.79 -2.26 27.89
CA ILE A 280 -9.84 -3.36 28.12
C ILE A 280 -8.38 -2.89 27.99
N PHE A 281 -8.05 -2.12 26.96
CA PHE A 281 -6.65 -1.83 26.63
C PHE A 281 -6.11 -0.52 27.22
N LEU A 282 -6.98 0.43 27.60
CA LEU A 282 -6.57 1.77 28.04
C LEU A 282 -7.08 2.16 29.43
N HIS A 283 -8.27 1.70 29.84
CA HIS A 283 -8.95 2.22 31.04
C HIS A 283 -9.23 1.16 32.12
N CYS A 284 -9.01 -0.11 31.82
CA CYS A 284 -9.28 -1.20 32.75
C CYS A 284 -8.27 -1.16 33.90
N SER A 285 -8.75 -1.14 35.14
CA SER A 285 -7.91 -1.11 36.34
C SER A 285 -6.89 -2.25 36.38
N TYR A 286 -7.27 -3.44 35.92
CA TYR A 286 -6.36 -4.57 35.77
C TYR A 286 -5.26 -4.28 34.74
N SER A 287 -5.64 -3.79 33.55
CA SER A 287 -4.69 -3.52 32.47
C SER A 287 -3.74 -2.37 32.80
N ILE A 288 -4.22 -1.33 33.48
CA ILE A 288 -3.43 -0.14 33.86
C ILE A 288 -2.23 -0.52 34.74
N GLN A 289 -2.38 -1.51 35.62
CA GLN A 289 -1.28 -2.03 36.46
C GLN A 289 -0.09 -2.51 35.62
N PHE A 290 -0.34 -2.97 34.40
CA PHE A 290 0.68 -3.48 33.49
C PHE A 290 1.00 -2.52 32.34
N THR A 291 0.36 -1.36 32.24
CA THR A 291 0.67 -0.38 31.19
C THR A 291 1.38 0.86 31.74
N ASN A 292 1.45 1.02 33.05
CA ASN A 292 2.14 2.13 33.71
C ASN A 292 3.62 1.78 33.97
N PHE A 293 4.48 2.05 32.99
CA PHE A 293 5.93 1.87 33.14
C PHE A 293 6.65 3.21 33.06
N GLU A 294 6.73 3.91 34.18
CA GLU A 294 7.53 5.15 34.27
C GLU A 294 9.04 4.88 34.15
N ASP A 295 9.47 3.62 34.28
CA ASP A 295 10.90 3.23 34.44
C ASP A 295 11.66 2.89 33.14
N LEU A 296 11.01 2.81 31.98
CA LEU A 296 11.67 2.43 30.72
C LEU A 296 12.22 3.67 30.00
N GLY A 297 13.52 3.95 30.21
CA GLY A 297 14.24 5.16 29.79
C GLY A 297 14.05 5.64 28.33
N LYS A 298 14.41 6.90 28.04
CA LYS A 298 14.03 7.66 26.83
C LYS A 298 14.94 7.47 25.59
N GLY A 299 15.57 6.30 25.41
CA GLY A 299 16.51 6.03 24.30
C GLY A 299 15.88 5.47 23.01
N ARG A 300 16.57 5.54 21.87
CA ARG A 300 16.12 4.92 20.58
C ARG A 300 15.92 3.40 20.69
N LYS A 301 16.82 2.69 21.41
CA LYS A 301 16.68 1.26 21.71
C LYS A 301 15.48 0.99 22.62
N ALA A 302 15.29 1.82 23.63
CA ALA A 302 14.13 1.75 24.50
C ALA A 302 12.84 1.96 23.70
N LYS A 303 12.76 2.95 22.79
CA LYS A 303 11.56 3.20 21.95
C LYS A 303 11.19 2.00 21.05
N ALA A 304 12.19 1.25 20.56
CA ALA A 304 11.95 0.02 19.81
C ALA A 304 11.49 -1.14 20.71
N LEU A 305 12.07 -1.27 21.91
CA LEU A 305 11.65 -2.23 22.93
C LEU A 305 10.24 -1.92 23.45
N TRP A 306 9.91 -0.64 23.64
CA TRP A 306 8.58 -0.11 23.97
C TRP A 306 7.53 -0.59 22.99
N GLY A 307 7.79 -0.50 21.68
CA GLY A 307 6.85 -0.99 20.66
C GLY A 307 6.59 -2.50 20.79
N TYR A 308 7.62 -3.29 21.05
CA TYR A 308 7.46 -4.73 21.25
C TYR A 308 6.74 -5.09 22.55
N LEU A 309 7.10 -4.42 23.65
CA LEU A 309 6.50 -4.62 24.98
C LEU A 309 5.01 -4.29 24.98
N VAL A 310 4.61 -3.14 24.41
CA VAL A 310 3.18 -2.76 24.31
C VAL A 310 2.38 -3.80 23.52
N LEU A 311 2.93 -4.29 22.40
CA LEU A 311 2.29 -5.34 21.60
C LEU A 311 2.15 -6.66 22.38
N ALA A 312 3.17 -7.04 23.15
CA ALA A 312 3.15 -8.24 23.98
C ALA A 312 2.16 -8.11 25.14
N LEU A 313 2.08 -6.94 25.79
CA LEU A 313 1.13 -6.66 26.86
C LEU A 313 -0.30 -6.74 26.36
N PHE A 314 -0.61 -6.11 25.22
CA PHE A 314 -1.94 -6.19 24.61
C PHE A 314 -2.31 -7.65 24.29
N TRP A 315 -1.36 -8.43 23.80
CA TRP A 315 -1.57 -9.86 23.57
C TRP A 315 -1.88 -10.63 24.85
N ASN A 316 -1.12 -10.39 25.93
CA ASN A 316 -1.33 -11.08 27.20
C ASN A 316 -2.63 -10.67 27.90
N ILE A 317 -2.98 -9.38 27.90
CA ILE A 317 -4.26 -8.87 28.41
C ILE A 317 -5.42 -9.54 27.67
N TRP A 318 -5.32 -9.62 26.33
CA TRP A 318 -6.34 -10.26 25.51
C TRP A 318 -6.47 -11.77 25.78
N LEU A 319 -5.35 -12.47 25.95
CA LEU A 319 -5.34 -13.89 26.32
C LEU A 319 -5.96 -14.12 27.70
N GLU A 320 -5.58 -13.33 28.70
CA GLU A 320 -6.11 -13.43 30.05
C GLU A 320 -7.62 -13.20 30.08
N ARG A 321 -8.09 -12.14 29.41
CA ARG A 321 -9.54 -11.86 29.30
C ARG A 321 -10.28 -13.03 28.67
N ASN A 322 -9.78 -13.57 27.55
CA ASN A 322 -10.43 -14.69 26.88
C ASN A 322 -10.40 -15.96 27.74
N ARG A 323 -9.32 -16.22 28.46
CA ARG A 323 -9.25 -17.35 29.39
C ARG A 323 -10.39 -17.28 30.40
N ARG A 324 -10.56 -16.14 31.08
CA ARG A 324 -11.65 -15.94 32.07
C ARG A 324 -13.05 -15.98 31.47
N VAL A 325 -13.22 -15.61 30.21
CA VAL A 325 -14.53 -15.65 29.53
C VAL A 325 -14.92 -17.07 29.12
N PHE A 326 -13.94 -17.90 28.73
CA PHE A 326 -14.18 -19.25 28.25
C PHE A 326 -13.88 -20.34 29.28
N GLU A 327 -13.31 -20.00 30.45
CA GLU A 327 -13.09 -20.92 31.58
C GLU A 327 -14.41 -21.51 32.12
N ASP A 328 -15.53 -20.76 32.06
CA ASP A 328 -16.86 -21.26 32.43
C ASP A 328 -17.57 -22.03 31.29
N TYR A 329 -16.96 -22.13 30.10
CA TYR A 329 -17.53 -22.82 28.94
C TYR A 329 -17.13 -24.30 28.95
N ASN A 330 -17.74 -25.09 29.83
CA ASN A 330 -17.76 -26.55 29.69
C ASN A 330 -18.63 -26.90 28.49
N GLY A 331 -17.98 -27.14 27.34
CA GLY A 331 -18.64 -27.43 26.07
C GLY A 331 -19.74 -28.46 26.23
N VAL A 332 -20.95 -28.10 25.82
CA VAL A 332 -22.00 -29.08 25.55
C VAL A 332 -21.54 -29.83 24.30
N GLY A 333 -21.18 -31.10 24.50
CA GLY A 333 -20.71 -32.02 23.46
C GLY A 333 -21.77 -32.41 22.46
#